data_AF-A0A383DII4-F1
#
_entry.id   AF-A0A383DII4-F1
#
_cell.length_a   1.000
_cell.length_b   1.000
_cell.length_c   1.000
_cell.angle_alpha   90.00
_cell.angle_beta   90.00
_cell.angle_gamma   90.00
#
_symmetry.space_group_name_H-M   'P 1'
#
loop_
_entity.id
_entity.type
_entity.pdbx_description
1 polymer ?
#
loop_
_entity_poly.entity_id
_entity_poly.type
_entity_poly.pdbx_seq_one_letter_code
_entity_poly.pdbx_strand_id
1 'polypeptide(L)'
;MIKAFVGQIPILGVCLGHQAIGYTFGGTVDLAPQMVHGKVSPVYHDGTGLFRTLPNPIEATRYHTLIVNEKDLPEELEITAHTSAGEVMGLRH
;
A
#
# COMPACT_ATOMS: atom_id res chain seq x y z
N MET A 1 5.04 6.73 16.52
CA MET A 1 3.67 7.26 16.64
C MET A 1 2.62 6.22 16.25
N ILE A 2 2.68 5.60 15.06
CA ILE A 2 1.72 4.57 14.62
C ILE A 2 1.59 3.43 15.65
N LYS A 3 2.69 2.85 16.14
CA LYS A 3 2.69 1.78 17.17
C LYS A 3 1.88 2.11 18.43
N ALA A 4 1.79 3.38 18.82
CA ALA A 4 1.09 3.78 20.03
C ALA A 4 -0.44 3.65 19.93
N PHE A 5 -0.98 3.53 18.70
CA PHE A 5 -2.41 3.48 18.43
C PHE A 5 -2.87 2.16 17.77
N VAL A 6 -1.94 1.25 17.45
CA VAL A 6 -2.26 -0.08 16.91
C VAL A 6 -3.19 -0.81 17.90
N GLY A 7 -4.30 -1.34 17.39
CA GLY A 7 -5.32 -2.04 18.19
C GLY A 7 -6.21 -1.14 19.05
N GLN A 8 -5.98 0.18 19.08
CA GLN A 8 -6.79 1.12 19.86
C GLN A 8 -7.78 1.89 18.99
N ILE A 9 -7.34 2.37 17.82
CA ILE A 9 -8.18 3.07 16.84
C ILE A 9 -7.83 2.60 15.42
N PRO A 10 -8.78 2.61 14.47
CA PRO A 10 -8.48 2.37 13.06
C PRO A 10 -7.52 3.43 12.50
N ILE A 11 -6.53 3.00 11.70
CA ILE A 11 -5.53 3.87 11.08
C ILE A 11 -5.59 3.68 9.55
N LEU A 12 -5.71 4.77 8.81
CA LEU A 12 -5.58 4.80 7.35
C LEU A 12 -4.33 5.61 6.98
N GLY A 13 -3.34 4.96 6.36
CA GLY A 13 -2.14 5.60 5.84
C GLY A 13 -2.23 5.83 4.34
N VAL A 14 -1.97 7.06 3.88
CA VAL A 14 -1.95 7.43 2.46
C VAL A 14 -0.56 7.98 2.11
N CYS A 15 -0.02 7.63 0.93
CA CYS A 15 1.30 8.05 0.48
C CYS A 15 2.41 7.67 1.49
N LEU A 16 3.12 8.63 2.06
CA LEU A 16 4.13 8.37 3.11
C LEU A 16 3.52 7.69 4.34
N GLY A 17 2.23 7.92 4.64
CA GLY A 17 1.54 7.22 5.71
C GLY A 17 1.41 5.71 5.45
N HIS A 18 1.20 5.30 4.20
CA HIS A 18 1.19 3.89 3.80
C HIS A 18 2.58 3.26 3.98
N GLN A 19 3.63 3.95 3.52
CA GLN A 19 5.02 3.52 3.71
C GLN A 19 5.39 3.41 5.18
N ALA A 20 4.97 4.39 6.00
CA ALA A 20 5.21 4.40 7.43
C ALA A 20 4.51 3.24 8.15
N ILE A 21 3.32 2.83 7.70
CA ILE A 21 2.65 1.62 8.21
C ILE A 21 3.48 0.38 7.87
N GLY A 22 3.84 0.18 6.60
CA GLY A 22 4.68 -0.95 6.18
C GLY A 22 5.98 -1.04 6.98
N TYR A 23 6.69 0.09 7.09
CA TYR A 23 7.93 0.17 7.88
C TYR A 23 7.72 -0.09 9.38
N THR A 24 6.60 0.38 9.95
CA THR A 24 6.32 0.23 11.39
C THR A 24 6.23 -1.24 11.81
N PHE A 25 5.65 -2.08 10.95
CA PHE A 25 5.50 -3.51 11.18
C PHE A 25 6.71 -4.33 10.70
N GLY A 26 7.74 -3.68 10.12
CA GLY A 26 9.01 -4.31 9.77
C GLY A 26 9.23 -4.56 8.27
N GLY A 27 8.32 -4.09 7.41
CA GLY A 27 8.52 -4.13 5.96
C GLY A 27 9.58 -3.14 5.48
N THR A 28 10.24 -3.48 4.37
CA THR A 28 11.23 -2.60 3.72
C THR A 28 10.53 -1.59 2.81
N VAL A 29 10.96 -0.32 2.84
CA VAL A 29 10.55 0.71 1.87
C VAL A 29 11.74 1.01 0.96
N ASP A 30 11.61 0.73 -0.33
CA ASP A 30 12.69 0.83 -1.31
C ASP A 30 12.22 1.48 -2.61
N LEU A 31 13.15 1.76 -3.52
CA LEU A 31 12.88 2.34 -4.83
C LEU A 31 11.91 1.48 -5.63
N ALA A 32 10.91 2.15 -6.21
CA ALA A 32 10.00 1.51 -7.15
C ALA A 32 10.78 1.04 -8.39
N PRO A 33 10.49 -0.15 -8.93
CA PRO A 33 11.06 -0.60 -10.20
C PRO A 33 10.76 0.37 -11.36
N GLN A 34 9.66 1.12 -11.25
CA GLN A 34 9.25 2.13 -12.22
C GLN A 34 9.01 3.46 -11.49
N MET A 35 9.74 4.51 -11.90
CA MET A 35 9.49 5.87 -11.41
C MET A 35 8.26 6.45 -12.12
N VAL A 36 7.22 6.77 -11.34
CA VAL A 36 5.98 7.35 -11.85
C VAL A 36 5.68 8.67 -11.16
N HIS A 37 5.47 9.73 -11.95
CA HIS A 37 5.11 11.05 -11.45
C HIS A 37 3.88 11.59 -12.17
N GLY A 38 2.77 11.70 -11.44
CA GLY A 38 1.53 12.30 -11.94
C GLY A 38 0.84 11.51 -13.04
N LYS A 39 1.06 10.19 -13.10
CA LYS A 39 0.34 9.33 -14.06
C LYS A 39 -0.78 8.59 -13.36
N VAL A 40 -1.93 8.57 -14.02
CA VAL A 40 -3.05 7.71 -13.65
C VAL A 40 -2.67 6.28 -14.03
N SER A 41 -2.92 5.33 -13.14
CA SER A 41 -2.62 3.91 -13.35
C SER A 41 -3.73 3.03 -12.78
N PRO A 42 -4.03 1.90 -13.44
CA PRO A 42 -4.94 0.92 -12.89
C PRO A 42 -4.31 0.25 -11.66
N VAL A 43 -5.07 0.20 -10.57
CA VAL A 43 -4.73 -0.49 -9.33
C VAL A 43 -5.73 -1.60 -9.11
N TYR A 44 -5.23 -2.84 -9.09
CA TYR A 44 -6.00 -4.04 -8.84
C TYR A 44 -6.07 -4.27 -7.34
N HIS A 45 -7.21 -4.79 -6.86
CA HIS A 45 -7.40 -5.05 -5.43
C HIS A 45 -8.24 -6.30 -5.19
N ASP A 46 -8.27 -6.74 -3.94
CA ASP A 46 -9.02 -7.93 -3.51
C ASP A 46 -10.55 -7.72 -3.34
N GLY A 47 -11.01 -6.46 -3.36
CA GLY A 47 -12.44 -6.11 -3.26
C GLY A 47 -13.02 -6.22 -1.84
N THR A 48 -12.15 -6.28 -0.83
CA THR A 48 -12.51 -6.40 0.58
C THR A 48 -12.12 -5.15 1.37
N GLY A 49 -12.62 -5.02 2.60
CA GLY A 49 -12.27 -3.90 3.49
C GLY A 49 -12.52 -2.55 2.84
N LEU A 50 -11.47 -1.73 2.71
CA LEU A 50 -11.51 -0.40 2.09
C LEU A 50 -11.93 -0.43 0.62
N PHE A 51 -11.62 -1.52 -0.09
CA PHE A 51 -11.90 -1.67 -1.52
C PHE A 51 -13.27 -2.26 -1.81
N ARG A 52 -14.08 -2.53 -0.78
CA ARG A 52 -15.41 -3.12 -0.96
C ARG A 52 -16.27 -2.20 -1.82
N THR A 53 -16.93 -2.78 -2.82
CA THR A 53 -17.82 -2.10 -3.80
C THR A 53 -17.12 -1.21 -4.83
N LEU A 54 -15.79 -1.06 -4.77
CA LEU A 54 -15.06 -0.31 -5.78
C LEU A 54 -14.89 -1.13 -7.08
N PRO A 55 -14.86 -0.47 -8.25
CA PRO A 55 -14.49 -1.12 -9.52
C PRO A 55 -13.10 -1.75 -9.44
N ASN A 56 -12.88 -2.87 -10.13
CA ASN A 56 -11.57 -3.53 -10.16
C ASN A 56 -11.09 -3.68 -11.61
N PRO A 57 -10.04 -2.96 -12.04
CA PRO A 57 -9.20 -2.04 -11.25
C PRO A 57 -9.86 -0.69 -10.95
N ILE A 58 -9.31 0.02 -9.95
CA ILE A 58 -9.56 1.46 -9.76
C ILE A 58 -8.49 2.28 -10.49
N GLU A 59 -8.87 3.45 -10.99
CA GLU A 59 -7.91 4.43 -11.52
C GLU A 59 -7.37 5.30 -10.38
N ALA A 60 -6.06 5.23 -10.14
CA ALA A 60 -5.40 6.01 -9.10
C ALA A 60 -4.20 6.78 -9.65
N THR A 61 -4.05 8.05 -9.26
CA THR A 61 -2.88 8.84 -9.63
C THR A 61 -1.68 8.46 -8.77
N ARG A 62 -0.57 8.09 -9.42
CA ARG A 62 0.68 7.66 -8.77
C ARG A 62 1.73 8.75 -8.82
N TYR A 63 2.41 8.94 -7.69
CA TYR A 63 3.46 9.95 -7.50
C TYR A 63 4.72 9.39 -6.81
N HIS A 64 4.86 8.07 -6.71
CA HIS A 64 5.80 7.46 -5.78
C HIS A 64 7.11 7.03 -6.45
N THR A 65 8.23 7.46 -5.85
CA THR A 65 9.59 6.95 -6.11
C THR A 65 9.93 5.76 -5.21
N LEU A 66 9.24 5.63 -4.07
CA LEU A 66 9.44 4.58 -3.06
C LEU A 66 8.16 3.77 -2.84
N ILE A 67 8.29 2.46 -2.65
CA ILE A 67 7.19 1.53 -2.37
C ILE A 67 7.54 0.60 -1.21
N VAL A 68 6.53 0.01 -0.58
CA VAL A 68 6.74 -1.13 0.32
C VAL A 68 7.14 -2.34 -0.52
N ASN A 69 8.23 -3.00 -0.17
CA ASN A 69 8.74 -4.17 -0.87
C ASN A 69 7.98 -5.42 -0.42
N GLU A 70 7.39 -6.14 -1.38
CA GLU A 70 6.65 -7.38 -1.11
C GLU A 70 7.52 -8.52 -0.55
N LYS A 71 8.83 -8.54 -0.86
CA LYS A 71 9.71 -9.68 -0.53
C LYS A 71 9.99 -9.82 0.95
N ASP A 72 9.99 -8.70 1.67
CA ASP A 72 10.30 -8.63 3.10
C ASP A 72 9.05 -8.27 3.91
N LEU A 73 7.85 -8.49 3.36
CA LEU A 73 6.63 -8.12 4.02
C LEU A 73 6.32 -9.11 5.17
N PRO A 74 6.15 -8.62 6.42
CA PRO A 74 5.77 -9.45 7.56
C PRO A 74 4.42 -10.15 7.34
N GLU A 75 4.23 -11.35 7.91
CA GLU A 75 2.97 -12.11 7.79
C GLU A 75 1.74 -11.39 8.37
N GLU A 76 1.96 -10.45 9.30
CA GLU A 76 0.92 -9.59 9.88
C GLU A 76 0.44 -8.48 8.92
N LEU A 77 1.05 -8.34 7.75
CA LEU A 77 0.61 -7.42 6.71
C LEU A 77 0.21 -8.16 5.44
N GLU A 78 -1.04 -8.00 5.03
CA GLU A 78 -1.56 -8.54 3.78
C GLU A 78 -1.53 -7.47 2.68
N ILE A 79 -1.06 -7.83 1.48
CA ILE A 79 -1.18 -7.01 0.29
C ILE A 79 -2.62 -7.07 -0.21
N THR A 80 -3.26 -5.92 -0.26
CA THR A 80 -4.69 -5.79 -0.65
C THR A 80 -4.88 -5.14 -2.01
N ALA A 81 -3.85 -4.43 -2.50
CA ALA A 81 -3.86 -3.81 -3.82
C ALA A 81 -2.46 -3.73 -4.45
N HIS A 82 -2.40 -3.84 -5.77
CA HIS A 82 -1.16 -3.84 -6.56
C HIS A 82 -1.35 -3.24 -7.96
N THR A 83 -0.25 -2.82 -8.61
CA THR A 83 -0.25 -2.50 -10.05
C THR A 83 -0.07 -3.77 -10.89
N SER A 84 -0.32 -3.72 -12.20
CA SER A 84 -0.04 -4.85 -13.10
C SER A 84 1.43 -5.29 -13.12
N ALA A 85 2.34 -4.45 -12.63
CA ALA A 85 3.77 -4.75 -12.49
C ALA A 85 4.12 -5.36 -11.12
N GLY A 86 3.13 -5.62 -10.25
CA GLY A 86 3.32 -6.18 -8.92
C GLY A 86 3.71 -5.16 -7.85
N GLU A 87 3.67 -3.86 -8.13
CA GLU A 87 4.02 -2.85 -7.12
C GLU A 87 2.92 -2.77 -6.06
N VAL A 88 3.29 -2.82 -4.78
CA VAL A 88 2.35 -2.73 -3.65
C VAL A 88 1.66 -1.37 -3.63
N MET A 89 0.32 -1.37 -3.65
CA MET A 89 -0.53 -0.17 -3.64
C MET A 89 -1.51 -0.13 -2.46
N GLY A 90 -1.64 -1.22 -1.70
CA GLY A 90 -2.51 -1.32 -0.53
C GLY A 90 -2.06 -2.43 0.40
N LEU A 91 -2.16 -2.17 1.70
CA LEU A 91 -1.80 -3.10 2.78
C LEU A 91 -2.91 -3.07 3.84
N ARG A 92 -3.11 -4.19 4.54
CA ARG A 92 -3.86 -4.23 5.80
C ARG A 92 -3.13 -5.08 6.85
N HIS A 93 -3.44 -4.79 8.11
CA HIS A 93 -3.16 -5.61 9.28
C HIS A 93 -4.49 -6.15 9.83
#